data_AF-A0A1Y1KH44-F1
#
_entry.id   AF-A0A1Y1KH44-F1
#
_cell.length_a   1.000
_cell.length_b   1.000
_cell.length_c   1.000
_cell.angle_alpha   90.00
_cell.angle_beta   90.00
_cell.angle_gamma   90.00
#
_symmetry.space_group_name_H-M   'P 1'
#
loop_
_entity.id
_entity.type
_entity.pdbx_description
1 polymer ?
#
loop_
_entity_poly.entity_id
_entity_poly.type
_entity_poly.pdbx_seq_one_letter_code
_entity_poly.pdbx_strand_id
1 'polypeptide(L)'
;MAVFRELLKTRLPRLSRHLDALQTAAKDGTTSYEPPLTNVFTMQWFLTLFCNCLPQPTVLRVWDLILLEGNEILLRTALGIWQVLAERILSVRSADEFYCIMGVLTRELLEFGIIDANSLVKAIVQIGPLTELPALREKYFYNINPWSANVSSNVEAEMRNRQLKLYGRERLALDIGALKKQYSKLKQRQRQAHIIFSAAVARQPSSS
;
A
#
# COMPACT_ATOMS: atom_id res chain seq x y z
N MET A 1 -3.53 7.64 4.66
CA MET A 1 -4.87 8.17 4.29
C MET A 1 -4.90 9.63 3.89
N ALA A 2 -4.29 10.56 4.64
CA ALA A 2 -4.31 11.98 4.28
C ALA A 2 -3.70 12.25 2.89
N VAL A 3 -2.55 11.64 2.58
CA VAL A 3 -1.92 11.71 1.25
C VAL A 3 -2.88 11.30 0.13
N PHE A 4 -3.57 10.17 0.29
CA PHE A 4 -4.52 9.69 -0.73
C PHE A 4 -5.68 10.67 -0.94
N ARG A 5 -6.20 11.28 0.13
CA ARG A 5 -7.26 12.28 0.02
C ARG A 5 -6.82 13.51 -0.77
N GLU A 6 -5.61 14.00 -0.54
CA GLU A 6 -5.08 15.12 -1.32
C GLU A 6 -4.91 14.74 -2.80
N LEU A 7 -4.40 13.54 -3.07
CA LEU A 7 -4.33 13.03 -4.45
C LEU A 7 -5.71 12.90 -5.10
N LEU A 8 -6.72 12.43 -4.37
CA LEU A 8 -8.10 12.33 -4.87
C LEU A 8 -8.67 13.72 -5.20
N LYS A 9 -8.41 14.72 -4.35
CA LYS A 9 -8.80 16.11 -4.62
C LYS A 9 -8.15 16.66 -5.87
N THR A 10 -6.86 16.40 -6.07
CA THR A 10 -6.12 16.92 -7.23
C THR A 10 -6.49 16.20 -8.52
N ARG A 11 -6.60 14.86 -8.48
CA ARG A 11 -6.78 14.02 -9.68
C ARG A 11 -8.24 13.77 -10.04
N LEU A 12 -9.15 13.72 -9.06
CA LEU A 12 -10.59 13.50 -9.24
C LEU A 12 -11.43 14.57 -8.47
N PRO A 13 -11.28 15.87 -8.80
CA PRO A 13 -11.84 16.97 -8.00
C PRO A 13 -13.37 16.98 -7.93
N ARG A 14 -14.05 16.52 -9.00
CA ARG A 14 -15.52 16.43 -9.03
C ARG A 14 -16.02 15.39 -8.03
N LEU A 15 -15.40 14.20 -8.03
CA LEU A 15 -15.73 13.12 -7.11
C LEU A 15 -15.41 13.52 -5.66
N SER A 16 -14.23 14.09 -5.40
CA SER A 16 -13.84 14.51 -4.05
C SER A 16 -14.85 15.50 -3.46
N ARG A 17 -15.20 16.55 -4.20
CA ARG A 17 -16.18 17.54 -3.73
C ARG A 17 -17.56 16.94 -3.46
N HIS A 18 -17.97 15.97 -4.28
CA HIS A 18 -19.24 15.29 -4.10
C HIS A 18 -19.23 14.46 -2.80
N LEU A 19 -18.19 13.67 -2.56
CA LEU A 19 -18.05 12.87 -1.33
C LEU A 19 -17.97 13.76 -0.08
N ASP A 20 -17.28 14.90 -0.16
CA ASP A 20 -17.22 15.88 0.94
C ASP A 20 -18.61 16.48 1.23
N ALA A 21 -19.41 16.73 0.19
CA ALA A 21 -20.78 17.24 0.33
C ALA A 21 -21.72 16.20 0.97
N LEU A 22 -21.66 14.94 0.53
CA LEU A 22 -22.43 13.84 1.14
C LEU A 22 -22.08 13.67 2.62
N GLN A 23 -20.79 13.72 2.96
CA GLN A 23 -20.36 13.61 4.34
C GLN A 23 -20.82 14.80 5.20
N THR A 24 -20.78 16.01 4.65
CA THR A 24 -21.23 17.20 5.38
C THR A 24 -22.74 17.16 5.62
N ALA A 25 -23.51 16.68 4.65
CA ALA A 25 -24.96 16.51 4.77
C ALA A 25 -25.37 15.45 5.80
N ALA A 26 -24.53 14.43 6.04
CA ALA A 26 -24.81 13.37 7.01
C ALA A 26 -24.41 13.72 8.46
N LYS A 27 -23.74 14.85 8.70
CA LYS A 27 -23.33 15.26 10.06
C LYS A 27 -24.53 15.82 10.83
N ASP A 28 -25.19 14.97 11.61
CA ASP A 28 -26.36 15.29 12.45
C ASP A 28 -26.03 16.12 13.72
N GLY A 29 -25.08 17.05 13.66
CA GLY A 29 -24.74 17.91 14.81
C GLY A 29 -24.06 17.21 15.99
N THR A 30 -23.84 15.89 15.93
CA THR A 30 -23.00 15.17 16.89
C THR A 30 -21.53 15.53 16.67
N THR A 31 -20.85 15.97 17.73
CA THR A 31 -19.42 16.36 17.74
C THR A 31 -18.43 15.18 17.57
N SER A 32 -18.91 13.98 17.23
CA SER A 32 -18.06 12.82 17.03
C SER A 32 -17.23 12.97 15.75
N TYR A 33 -15.94 12.65 15.84
CA TYR A 33 -15.07 12.59 14.67
C TYR A 33 -15.52 11.43 13.77
N GLU A 34 -16.11 11.74 12.63
CA GLU A 34 -16.41 10.75 11.59
C GLU A 34 -15.29 10.76 10.54
N PRO A 35 -14.63 9.60 10.28
CA PRO A 35 -13.62 9.53 9.25
C PRO A 35 -14.23 9.78 7.87
N PRO A 36 -13.46 10.34 6.91
CA PRO A 36 -13.92 10.51 5.53
C PRO A 36 -14.53 9.26 4.91
N LEU A 37 -15.63 9.41 4.16
CA LEU A 37 -16.36 8.30 3.49
C LEU A 37 -15.41 7.40 2.67
N THR A 38 -14.43 8.02 2.03
CA THR A 38 -13.39 7.32 1.24
C THR A 38 -12.56 6.36 2.08
N ASN A 39 -12.30 6.68 3.36
CA ASN A 39 -11.38 5.92 4.21
C ASN A 39 -11.90 4.54 4.53
N VAL A 40 -13.22 4.38 4.66
CA VAL A 40 -13.87 3.11 5.00
C VAL A 40 -13.42 2.02 4.03
N PHE A 41 -13.35 2.35 2.74
CA PHE A 41 -12.97 1.41 1.69
C PHE A 41 -11.46 1.41 1.41
N THR A 42 -10.86 2.60 1.29
CA THR A 42 -9.46 2.71 0.88
C THR A 42 -8.46 2.24 1.92
N MET A 43 -8.79 2.31 3.22
CA MET A 43 -7.97 1.68 4.27
C MET A 43 -7.90 0.17 4.06
N GLN A 44 -9.05 -0.47 3.86
CA GLN A 44 -9.11 -1.90 3.61
C GLN A 44 -8.31 -2.27 2.36
N TRP A 45 -8.44 -1.49 1.27
CA TRP A 45 -7.69 -1.75 0.04
C TRP A 45 -6.18 -1.73 0.25
N PHE A 46 -5.66 -0.74 0.98
CA PHE A 46 -4.22 -0.64 1.23
C PHE A 46 -3.71 -1.71 2.20
N LEU A 47 -4.48 -2.04 3.24
CA LEU A 47 -4.10 -3.07 4.21
C LEU A 47 -4.11 -4.47 3.61
N THR A 48 -5.00 -4.73 2.66
CA THR A 48 -5.16 -6.04 2.02
C THR A 48 -4.54 -6.11 0.63
N LEU A 49 -3.79 -5.09 0.22
CA LEU A 49 -3.19 -4.98 -1.11
C LEU A 49 -4.19 -5.33 -2.24
N PHE A 50 -5.41 -4.81 -2.12
CA PHE A 50 -6.54 -4.97 -3.05
C PHE A 50 -7.14 -6.38 -3.20
N CYS A 51 -6.72 -7.37 -2.39
CA CYS A 51 -7.27 -8.73 -2.45
C CYS A 51 -8.79 -8.80 -2.28
N ASN A 52 -9.35 -7.88 -1.51
CA ASN A 52 -10.78 -7.88 -1.17
C ASN A 52 -11.61 -6.94 -2.06
N CYS A 53 -11.05 -6.40 -3.14
CA CYS A 53 -11.80 -5.54 -4.07
C CYS A 53 -11.47 -5.75 -5.55
N LEU A 54 -10.50 -6.59 -5.89
CA LEU A 54 -10.16 -6.94 -7.27
C LEU A 54 -10.16 -8.46 -7.45
N PRO A 55 -10.54 -8.98 -8.64
CA PRO A 55 -10.42 -10.40 -8.96
C PRO A 55 -8.97 -10.87 -8.90
N GLN A 56 -8.76 -12.15 -8.60
CA GLN A 56 -7.41 -12.74 -8.45
C GLN A 56 -6.46 -12.44 -9.63
N PRO A 57 -6.86 -12.57 -10.91
CA PRO A 57 -5.96 -12.27 -12.02
C PRO A 57 -5.53 -10.79 -12.05
N THR A 58 -6.44 -9.88 -11.69
CA THR A 58 -6.18 -8.44 -11.69
C THR A 58 -5.28 -8.03 -10.52
N VAL A 59 -5.52 -8.55 -9.32
CA VAL A 59 -4.69 -8.22 -8.15
C VAL A 59 -3.25 -8.72 -8.31
N LEU A 60 -3.03 -9.87 -8.95
CA LEU A 60 -1.68 -10.36 -9.24
C LEU A 60 -0.91 -9.41 -10.16
N ARG A 61 -1.56 -8.82 -11.17
CA ARG A 61 -0.94 -7.81 -12.04
C ARG A 61 -0.61 -6.52 -11.30
N VAL A 62 -1.47 -6.12 -10.37
CA VAL A 62 -1.19 -4.98 -9.48
C VAL A 62 0.01 -5.29 -8.58
N TRP A 63 0.12 -6.51 -8.07
CA TRP A 63 1.26 -6.93 -7.25
C TRP A 63 2.57 -6.94 -8.03
N ASP A 64 2.57 -7.41 -9.27
CA ASP A 64 3.74 -7.32 -10.16
C ASP A 64 4.23 -5.86 -10.24
N LEU A 65 3.32 -4.92 -10.47
CA LEU A 65 3.65 -3.49 -10.54
C LEU A 65 4.16 -2.94 -9.21
N ILE A 66 3.55 -3.32 -8.08
CA ILE A 66 4.02 -2.88 -6.74
C ILE A 66 5.44 -3.37 -6.47
N LEU A 67 5.75 -4.61 -6.86
CA LEU A 67 7.08 -5.19 -6.66
C LEU A 67 8.14 -4.58 -7.59
N LEU A 68 7.75 -4.15 -8.80
CA LEU A 68 8.65 -3.56 -9.78
C LEU A 68 8.87 -2.05 -9.59
N GLU A 69 7.80 -1.28 -9.39
CA GLU A 69 7.84 0.19 -9.30
C GLU A 69 7.75 0.72 -7.85
N GLY A 70 7.29 -0.11 -6.92
CA GLY A 70 7.21 0.24 -5.50
C GLY A 70 5.82 0.70 -5.03
N ASN A 71 5.80 1.25 -3.81
CA ASN A 71 4.57 1.54 -3.06
C ASN A 71 3.69 2.67 -3.63
N GLU A 72 4.20 3.44 -4.60
CA GLU A 72 3.42 4.46 -5.30
C GLU A 72 2.26 3.85 -6.09
N ILE A 73 2.46 2.63 -6.62
CA ILE A 73 1.44 1.90 -7.36
C ILE A 73 0.19 1.69 -6.52
N LEU A 74 0.30 1.55 -5.18
CA LEU A 74 -0.88 1.48 -4.31
C LEU A 74 -1.80 2.69 -4.50
N LEU A 75 -1.23 3.89 -4.56
CA LEU A 75 -2.00 5.13 -4.69
C LEU A 75 -2.57 5.27 -6.10
N ARG A 76 -1.78 4.95 -7.13
CA ARG A 76 -2.23 4.98 -8.53
C ARG A 76 -3.35 3.97 -8.78
N THR A 77 -3.23 2.74 -8.27
CA THR A 77 -4.27 1.71 -8.37
C THR A 77 -5.56 2.17 -7.70
N ALA A 78 -5.48 2.71 -6.47
CA ALA A 78 -6.67 3.22 -5.80
C ALA A 78 -7.33 4.36 -6.60
N LEU A 79 -6.56 5.31 -7.12
CA LEU A 79 -7.08 6.38 -8.00
C LEU A 79 -7.77 5.81 -9.25
N GLY A 80 -7.16 4.81 -9.89
CA GLY A 80 -7.74 4.12 -11.05
C GLY A 80 -9.08 3.46 -10.73
N ILE A 81 -9.18 2.75 -9.59
CA ILE A 81 -10.44 2.16 -9.13
C ILE A 81 -11.49 3.25 -8.89
N TRP A 82 -11.15 4.31 -8.14
CA TRP A 82 -12.10 5.41 -7.90
C TRP A 82 -12.54 6.10 -9.19
N GLN A 83 -11.67 6.21 -10.18
CA GLN A 83 -12.02 6.77 -11.48
C GLN A 83 -13.07 5.93 -12.21
N VAL A 84 -12.94 4.60 -12.17
CA VAL A 84 -13.95 3.70 -12.76
C VAL A 84 -15.27 3.79 -12.01
N LEU A 85 -15.23 3.84 -10.68
CA LEU A 85 -16.44 3.91 -9.86
C LEU A 85 -17.11 5.29 -9.89
N ALA A 86 -16.40 6.33 -10.33
CA ALA A 86 -16.81 7.73 -10.16
C ALA A 86 -18.20 8.04 -10.73
N GLU A 87 -18.52 7.57 -11.94
CA GLU A 87 -19.81 7.85 -12.59
C GLU A 87 -20.99 7.33 -11.76
N ARG A 88 -20.89 6.10 -11.24
CA ARG A 88 -21.94 5.47 -10.39
C ARG A 88 -22.02 6.13 -9.01
N ILE A 89 -20.90 6.61 -8.48
CA ILE A 89 -20.89 7.32 -7.20
C ILE A 89 -21.48 8.73 -7.36
N LEU A 90 -21.24 9.42 -8.46
CA LEU A 90 -21.74 10.78 -8.67
C LEU A 90 -23.27 10.88 -8.83
N SER A 91 -23.97 9.74 -8.99
CA SER A 91 -25.43 9.71 -9.06
C SER A 91 -26.12 9.66 -7.69
N VAL A 92 -25.42 9.30 -6.61
CA VAL A 92 -26.04 9.22 -5.28
C VAL A 92 -26.25 10.59 -4.64
N ARG A 93 -27.21 10.69 -3.72
CA ARG A 93 -27.62 11.95 -3.10
C ARG A 93 -27.40 12.01 -1.59
N SER A 94 -27.15 10.87 -0.95
CA SER A 94 -26.93 10.77 0.50
C SER A 94 -25.78 9.80 0.85
N ALA A 95 -25.32 9.85 2.10
CA ALA A 95 -24.27 8.96 2.58
C ALA A 95 -24.75 7.50 2.71
N ASP A 96 -26.01 7.27 3.06
CA ASP A 96 -26.64 5.95 3.09
C ASP A 96 -26.70 5.33 1.68
N GLU A 97 -27.19 6.08 0.67
CA GLU A 97 -27.16 5.64 -0.72
C GLU A 97 -25.74 5.33 -1.18
N PHE A 98 -24.76 6.16 -0.79
CA PHE A 98 -23.35 5.92 -1.07
C PHE A 98 -22.87 4.57 -0.50
N TYR A 99 -23.19 4.23 0.75
CA TYR A 99 -22.81 2.94 1.32
C TYR A 99 -23.50 1.77 0.63
N CYS A 100 -24.78 1.91 0.27
CA CYS A 100 -25.51 0.90 -0.49
C CYS A 100 -24.88 0.66 -1.86
N ILE A 101 -24.63 1.71 -2.66
CA ILE A 101 -24.05 1.55 -3.99
C ILE A 101 -22.62 1.02 -3.92
N MET A 102 -21.82 1.43 -2.93
CA MET A 102 -20.46 0.91 -2.75
C MET A 102 -20.44 -0.59 -2.45
N GLY A 103 -21.42 -1.11 -1.70
CA GLY A 103 -21.58 -2.54 -1.48
C GLY A 103 -21.85 -3.31 -2.78
N VAL A 104 -22.69 -2.76 -3.66
CA VAL A 104 -22.96 -3.31 -5.00
C VAL A 104 -21.71 -3.24 -5.87
N LEU A 105 -21.06 -2.08 -5.96
CA LEU A 105 -19.86 -1.86 -6.79
C LEU A 105 -18.69 -2.74 -6.34
N THR A 106 -18.50 -2.95 -5.03
CA THR A 106 -17.45 -3.84 -4.52
C THR A 106 -17.68 -5.29 -4.98
N ARG A 107 -18.93 -5.74 -4.99
CA ARG A 107 -19.30 -7.06 -5.53
C ARG A 107 -19.11 -7.11 -7.03
N GLU A 108 -19.55 -6.09 -7.76
CA GLU A 108 -19.38 -6.01 -9.22
C GLU A 108 -17.91 -6.04 -9.64
N LEU A 109 -17.03 -5.36 -8.89
CA LEU A 109 -15.58 -5.41 -9.10
C LEU A 109 -15.02 -6.83 -8.94
N LEU A 110 -15.43 -7.56 -7.90
CA LEU A 110 -14.91 -8.88 -7.57
C LEU A 110 -15.47 -10.00 -8.45
N GLU A 111 -16.78 -10.00 -8.68
CA GLU A 111 -17.49 -11.14 -9.28
C GLU A 111 -17.70 -10.97 -10.79
N PHE A 112 -18.04 -9.75 -11.22
CA PHE A 112 -18.38 -9.48 -12.62
C PHE A 112 -17.21 -8.89 -13.41
N GLY A 113 -16.08 -8.60 -12.74
CA GLY A 113 -14.86 -8.14 -13.40
C GLY A 113 -15.06 -6.87 -14.21
N ILE A 114 -15.88 -5.93 -13.72
CA ILE A 114 -16.17 -4.66 -14.41
C ILE A 114 -14.90 -3.86 -14.75
N ILE A 115 -13.77 -4.19 -14.11
CA ILE A 115 -12.44 -3.73 -14.46
C ILE A 115 -11.60 -4.91 -14.95
N ASP A 116 -11.30 -4.94 -16.25
CA ASP A 116 -10.28 -5.80 -16.82
C ASP A 116 -8.88 -5.40 -16.31
N ALA A 117 -8.02 -6.40 -16.08
CA ALA A 117 -6.67 -6.19 -15.60
C ALA A 117 -5.85 -5.27 -16.52
N ASN A 118 -5.97 -5.41 -17.84
CA ASN A 118 -5.22 -4.57 -18.78
C ASN A 118 -5.70 -3.12 -18.75
N SER A 119 -7.00 -2.90 -18.60
CA SER A 119 -7.61 -1.57 -18.51
C SER A 119 -7.19 -0.88 -17.22
N LEU A 120 -7.15 -1.61 -16.10
CA LEU A 120 -6.61 -1.08 -14.85
C LEU A 120 -5.13 -0.73 -14.97
N VAL A 121 -4.31 -1.61 -15.54
CA VAL A 121 -2.88 -1.36 -15.75
C VAL A 121 -2.68 -0.15 -16.66
N LYS A 122 -3.44 -0.04 -17.75
CA LYS A 122 -3.42 1.14 -18.63
C LYS A 122 -3.77 2.42 -17.86
N ALA A 123 -4.81 2.39 -17.03
CA ALA A 123 -5.19 3.54 -16.20
C ALA A 123 -4.08 3.92 -15.21
N ILE A 124 -3.44 2.94 -14.55
CA ILE A 124 -2.31 3.16 -13.64
C ILE A 124 -1.14 3.83 -14.36
N VAL A 125 -0.81 3.37 -15.57
CA VAL A 125 0.26 3.95 -16.39
C VAL A 125 -0.10 5.36 -16.86
N GLN A 126 -1.36 5.60 -17.24
CA GLN A 126 -1.85 6.92 -17.66
C GLN A 126 -1.86 7.96 -16.53
N ILE A 127 -2.12 7.56 -15.28
CA ILE A 127 -1.98 8.44 -14.12
C ILE A 127 -0.54 8.98 -14.02
N GLY A 128 0.43 8.15 -14.42
CA GLY A 128 1.84 8.50 -14.47
C GLY A 128 2.44 8.72 -13.08
N PRO A 129 3.70 9.19 -13.01
CA PRO A 129 4.37 9.49 -11.75
C PRO A 129 3.65 10.57 -10.94
N LEU A 130 3.44 10.26 -9.66
CA LEU A 130 2.92 11.17 -8.63
C LEU A 130 4.08 12.02 -8.11
N THR A 131 4.51 13.00 -8.91
CA THR A 131 5.64 13.90 -8.59
C THR A 131 5.40 14.69 -7.31
N GLU A 132 4.14 14.93 -6.94
CA GLU A 132 3.71 15.57 -5.70
C GLU A 132 3.83 14.68 -4.45
N LEU A 133 4.02 13.38 -4.63
CA LEU A 133 3.95 12.39 -3.56
C LEU A 133 5.01 12.56 -2.45
N PRO A 134 6.30 12.84 -2.76
CA PRO A 134 7.31 13.05 -1.71
C PRO A 134 6.94 14.21 -0.78
N ALA A 135 6.52 15.34 -1.33
CA ALA A 135 6.12 16.52 -0.57
C ALA A 135 4.87 16.24 0.29
N LEU A 136 3.87 15.53 -0.26
CA LEU A 136 2.69 15.13 0.50
C LEU A 136 3.05 14.16 1.63
N ARG A 137 3.91 13.17 1.37
CA ARG A 137 4.37 12.21 2.40
C ARG A 137 5.09 12.94 3.51
N GLU A 138 5.99 13.85 3.19
CA GLU A 138 6.69 14.68 4.17
C GLU A 138 5.71 15.50 5.02
N LYS A 139 4.82 16.27 4.37
CA LYS A 139 3.80 17.09 5.03
C LYS A 139 2.97 16.30 6.06
N TYR A 140 2.55 15.09 5.71
CA TYR A 140 1.71 14.27 6.58
C TYR A 140 2.50 13.32 7.49
N PHE A 141 3.81 13.13 7.30
CA PHE A 141 4.66 12.37 8.20
C PHE A 141 4.87 13.13 9.52
N TYR A 142 5.07 14.44 9.44
CA TYR A 142 5.24 15.31 10.60
C TYR A 142 3.98 15.43 11.47
N ASN A 143 2.80 15.12 10.93
CA ASN A 143 1.53 15.23 11.64
C ASN A 143 1.15 13.98 12.45
N ILE A 144 2.05 12.98 12.54
CA ILE A 144 1.84 11.69 13.24
C ILE A 144 2.61 11.62 14.58
N ASN A 145 3.46 12.61 14.90
CA ASN A 145 4.22 12.65 16.16
C ASN A 145 3.56 13.58 17.18
N PRO A 146 2.80 13.06 18.18
CA PRO A 146 2.22 13.90 19.23
C PRO A 146 3.26 14.48 20.21
N TRP A 147 4.49 13.98 20.21
CA TRP A 147 5.55 14.38 21.14
C TRP A 147 6.53 15.45 20.62
N SER A 148 6.42 15.90 19.35
CA SER A 148 7.35 16.91 18.80
C SER A 148 7.04 18.34 19.25
N ALA A 149 5.94 18.59 19.95
CA ALA A 149 5.54 19.95 20.33
C ALA A 149 6.45 20.60 21.40
N ASN A 150 7.28 19.83 22.13
CA ASN A 150 8.02 20.33 23.29
C ASN A 150 9.53 19.97 23.33
N VAL A 151 10.14 19.56 22.23
CA VAL A 151 11.59 19.24 22.21
C VAL A 151 12.37 20.42 21.64
N SER A 152 13.35 20.92 22.40
CA SER A 152 14.23 22.01 22.01
C SER A 152 14.87 21.76 20.63
N SER A 153 14.84 22.76 19.76
CA SER A 153 15.26 22.70 18.34
C SER A 153 16.64 22.08 18.08
N ASN A 154 17.57 22.14 19.03
CA ASN A 154 18.89 21.50 18.92
C ASN A 154 18.87 19.98 19.11
N VAL A 155 18.00 19.45 20.00
CA VAL A 155 17.89 18.01 20.24
C VAL A 155 17.13 17.34 19.09
N GLU A 156 16.14 18.03 18.51
CA GLU A 156 15.47 17.59 17.28
C GLU A 156 16.45 17.48 16.11
N ALA A 157 17.38 18.42 15.92
CA ALA A 157 18.37 18.36 14.84
C ALA A 157 19.33 17.16 14.97
N GLU A 158 19.74 16.83 16.20
CA GLU A 158 20.58 15.65 16.47
C GLU A 158 19.83 14.33 16.31
N MET A 159 18.59 14.23 16.81
CA MET A 159 17.74 13.07 16.59
C MET A 159 17.38 12.91 15.11
N ARG A 160 17.08 14.02 14.40
CA ARG A 160 16.86 14.08 12.95
C ARG A 160 18.06 13.54 12.18
N ASN A 161 19.29 13.91 12.53
CA ASN A 161 20.50 13.37 11.90
C ASN A 161 20.72 11.88 12.18
N ARG A 162 20.40 11.41 13.40
CA ARG A 162 20.44 9.98 13.72
C ARG A 162 19.35 9.21 12.96
N GLN A 163 18.16 9.78 12.83
CA GLN A 163 17.00 9.12 12.24
C GLN A 163 17.03 9.16 10.72
N LEU A 164 17.56 10.20 10.07
CA LEU A 164 17.92 10.20 8.65
C LEU A 164 19.06 9.23 8.34
N LYS A 165 20.05 9.08 9.23
CA LYS A 165 21.06 8.01 9.12
C LYS A 165 20.44 6.63 9.26
N LEU A 166 19.46 6.45 10.15
CA LEU A 166 18.73 5.20 10.32
C LEU A 166 17.83 4.92 9.11
N TYR A 167 17.05 5.89 8.62
CA TYR A 167 16.16 5.74 7.46
C TYR A 167 16.92 5.59 6.14
N GLY A 168 18.09 6.22 6.01
CA GLY A 168 19.01 5.99 4.89
C GLY A 168 19.67 4.61 4.94
N ARG A 169 19.83 4.04 6.14
CA ARG A 169 20.36 2.69 6.39
C ARG A 169 19.26 1.60 6.37
N GLU A 170 18.01 1.99 6.61
CA GLU A 170 16.76 1.19 6.57
C GLU A 170 15.95 1.43 5.29
N ARG A 171 16.49 2.14 4.30
CA ARG A 171 16.25 1.74 2.92
C ARG A 171 16.77 0.32 2.87
N LEU A 172 15.90 -0.64 3.20
CA LEU A 172 16.21 -2.06 3.30
C LEU A 172 17.06 -2.33 2.08
N ALA A 173 18.36 -2.43 2.32
CA ALA A 173 19.25 -3.09 1.42
C ALA A 173 18.75 -4.53 1.54
N LEU A 174 17.69 -4.83 0.79
CA LEU A 174 17.44 -6.12 0.17
C LEU A 174 18.63 -6.33 -0.79
N ASP A 175 19.83 -6.29 -0.24
CA ASP A 175 21.05 -6.61 -0.92
C ASP A 175 20.96 -8.11 -1.10
N ILE A 176 20.36 -8.48 -2.23
CA ILE A 176 20.27 -9.84 -2.70
C ILE A 176 21.67 -10.50 -2.67
N GLY A 177 22.75 -9.72 -2.71
CA GLY A 177 24.12 -10.16 -2.45
C GLY A 177 24.33 -10.75 -1.05
N ALA A 178 23.81 -10.11 0.01
CA ALA A 178 23.91 -10.63 1.38
C ALA A 178 23.14 -11.95 1.54
N LEU A 179 21.92 -12.03 0.99
CA LEU A 179 21.11 -13.25 1.02
C LEU A 179 21.76 -14.37 0.19
N LYS A 180 22.27 -14.07 -1.00
CA LYS A 180 23.04 -15.02 -1.84
C LYS A 180 24.29 -15.53 -1.12
N LYS A 181 24.98 -14.67 -0.38
CA LYS A 181 26.17 -15.03 0.42
C LYS A 181 25.82 -15.93 1.60
N GLN A 182 24.69 -15.70 2.26
CA GLN A 182 24.19 -16.60 3.31
C GLN A 182 23.77 -17.96 2.73
N TYR A 183 23.06 -17.96 1.59
CA TYR A 183 22.69 -19.20 0.89
C TYR A 183 23.91 -20.00 0.42
N SER A 184 24.96 -19.35 -0.11
CA SER A 184 26.17 -20.06 -0.54
C SER A 184 26.91 -20.68 0.65
N LYS A 185 27.03 -19.95 1.77
CA LYS A 185 27.60 -20.46 3.02
C LYS A 185 26.80 -21.65 3.56
N LEU A 186 25.47 -21.57 3.55
CA LEU A 186 24.60 -22.65 4.01
C LEU A 186 24.76 -23.89 3.12
N LYS A 187 24.74 -23.72 1.80
CA LYS A 187 24.94 -24.81 0.82
C LYS A 187 26.31 -25.48 0.98
N GLN A 188 27.35 -24.70 1.29
CA GLN A 188 28.70 -25.23 1.52
C GLN A 188 28.78 -26.03 2.82
N ARG A 189 28.15 -25.56 3.90
CA ARG A 189 28.04 -26.32 5.17
C ARG A 189 27.27 -27.62 4.98
N GLN A 190 26.19 -27.61 4.21
CA GLN A 190 25.44 -28.84 3.89
C GLN A 190 26.29 -29.85 3.11
N ARG A 191 27.09 -29.39 2.14
CA ARG A 191 28.05 -30.26 1.44
C ARG A 191 29.10 -30.85 2.38
N GLN A 192 29.67 -30.03 3.28
CA GLN A 192 30.64 -30.49 4.26
C GLN A 192 30.02 -31.52 5.22
N ALA A 193 28.84 -31.24 5.75
CA ALA A 193 28.10 -32.18 6.59
C ALA A 193 27.83 -33.50 5.85
N HIS A 194 27.37 -33.45 4.59
CA HIS A 194 27.11 -34.64 3.79
C HIS A 194 28.37 -35.48 3.54
N ILE A 195 29.52 -34.85 3.27
CA ILE A 195 30.81 -35.56 3.13
C ILE A 195 31.21 -36.22 4.46
N ILE A 196 31.06 -35.51 5.57
CA ILE A 196 31.37 -36.05 6.91
C ILE A 196 30.45 -37.23 7.24
N PHE A 197 29.14 -37.11 7.02
CA PHE A 197 28.19 -38.19 7.23
C PHE A 197 28.48 -39.39 6.32
N SER A 198 28.74 -39.16 5.04
CA SER A 198 29.09 -40.23 4.09
C SER A 198 30.41 -40.92 4.45
N ALA A 199 31.42 -40.16 4.90
CA ALA A 199 32.70 -40.71 5.35
C ALA A 199 32.57 -41.46 6.68
N ALA A 200 31.68 -41.02 7.58
CA ALA A 200 31.38 -41.71 8.83
C ALA A 200 30.66 -43.04 8.58
N VAL A 201 29.70 -43.07 7.65
CA VAL A 201 29.00 -44.31 7.23
C VAL A 201 29.96 -45.27 6.54
N ALA A 202 30.85 -44.79 5.67
CA ALA A 202 31.85 -45.63 5.00
C ALA A 202 32.92 -46.19 5.95
N ARG A 203 33.06 -45.63 7.16
CA ARG A 203 33.99 -46.09 8.20
C ARG A 203 33.34 -47.00 9.25
N GLN A 204 32.04 -47.29 9.15
CA GLN A 204 31.43 -48.33 10.00
C GLN A 204 31.85 -49.71 9.48
N PRO A 205 32.51 -50.56 10.31
CA PRO A 205 32.80 -51.92 9.92
C PRO A 205 31.49 -52.69 9.77
N SER A 206 31.39 -53.52 8.72
CA SER A 206 30.25 -54.39 8.48
C SER A 206 30.03 -55.28 9.69
N SER A 207 28.92 -55.09 10.40
CA SER A 207 28.48 -56.01 11.44
C SER A 207 28.08 -57.33 10.78
N SER A 208 28.98 -58.31 10.85
CA SER A 208 28.71 -59.74 10.63
C SER A 208 27.76 -60.28 11.67
#